data_AF-A0A562KTE2-F1
#
_entry.id   AF-A0A562KTE2-F1
#
_cell.length_a   1.000
_cell.length_b   1.000
_cell.length_c   1.000
_cell.angle_alpha   90.00
_cell.angle_beta   90.00
_cell.angle_gamma   90.00
#
_symmetry.space_group_name_H-M   'P 1'
#
loop_
_entity.id
_entity.type
_entity.pdbx_description
1 polymer ?
#
loop_
_entity_poly.entity_id
_entity_poly.type
_entity_poly.pdbx_seq_one_letter_code
_entity_poly.pdbx_strand_id
1 'polypeptide(L)'
;MLDVSRTALREAIRSLEIAGIVEMRKGSRGGAFITRSGAGQVTRTFRGMLDFVSLATLLEARLMVMDAVARAACERAKSADIERLSRNVAGTIELTRQGRYEERTLKAVEFSTLLGNSTGNQVMSAILEAMASVIRRFVLIAGPHAHDPVIASRLRLIEQIKAKVPRALVRRCAVT
;
A
#
# COMPACT_ATOMS: atom_id res chain seq x y z
N MET A 1 14.35 27.87 -20.73
CA MET A 1 14.69 27.86 -19.29
C MET A 1 13.66 28.75 -18.62
N LEU A 2 13.06 28.35 -17.48
CA LEU A 2 12.02 29.17 -16.84
C LEU A 2 12.64 30.49 -16.34
N ASP A 3 12.08 31.63 -16.73
CA ASP A 3 12.58 32.97 -16.38
C ASP A 3 12.16 33.35 -14.95
N VAL A 4 12.76 32.70 -13.95
CA VAL A 4 12.43 32.86 -12.53
C VAL A 4 13.68 32.89 -11.65
N SER A 5 13.61 33.60 -10.53
CA SER A 5 14.71 33.66 -9.56
C SER A 5 14.99 32.29 -8.92
N ARG A 6 16.24 32.04 -8.54
CA ARG A 6 16.63 30.77 -7.87
C ARG A 6 15.85 30.52 -6.58
N THR A 7 15.52 31.57 -5.84
CA THR A 7 14.71 31.49 -4.63
C THR A 7 13.28 31.07 -4.95
N ALA A 8 12.65 31.69 -5.96
CA ALA A 8 11.30 31.33 -6.40
C ALA A 8 11.24 29.88 -6.91
N LEU A 9 12.24 29.45 -7.69
CA LEU A 9 12.35 28.07 -8.16
C LEU A 9 12.48 27.08 -6.99
N ARG A 10 13.29 27.41 -5.97
CA ARG A 10 13.48 26.54 -4.81
C ARG A 10 12.22 26.41 -3.97
N GLU A 11 11.50 27.50 -3.75
CA GLU A 11 10.23 27.45 -3.01
C GLU A 11 9.13 26.74 -3.82
N ALA A 12 9.07 26.92 -5.14
CA ALA A 12 8.16 26.15 -5.99
C ALA A 12 8.45 24.63 -5.93
N ILE A 13 9.73 24.24 -6.01
CA ILE A 13 10.14 22.83 -5.86
C ILE A 13 9.77 22.31 -4.46
N ARG A 14 9.97 23.13 -3.42
CA ARG A 14 9.62 22.78 -2.03
C ARG A 14 8.11 22.61 -1.86
N SER A 15 7.29 23.46 -2.45
CA SER A 15 5.84 23.32 -2.48
C SER A 15 5.41 22.06 -3.22
N LEU A 16 6.05 21.73 -4.35
CA LEU A 16 5.80 20.48 -5.09
C LEU A 16 6.25 19.24 -4.31
N GLU A 17 7.31 19.35 -3.51
CA GLU A 17 7.78 18.28 -2.63
C GLU A 17 6.83 18.06 -1.44
N ILE A 18 6.37 19.14 -0.80
CA ILE A 18 5.30 19.12 0.21
C ILE A 18 4.03 18.53 -0.39
N ALA A 19 3.67 18.94 -1.60
CA ALA A 19 2.56 18.40 -2.37
C ALA A 19 2.80 16.97 -2.92
N GLY A 20 3.98 16.39 -2.66
CA GLY A 20 4.33 15.02 -3.00
C GLY A 20 4.27 14.71 -4.49
N ILE A 21 4.41 15.73 -5.34
CA ILE A 21 4.53 15.67 -6.80
C ILE A 21 6.00 15.47 -7.20
N VAL A 22 6.92 15.87 -6.32
CA VAL A 22 8.37 15.74 -6.50
C VAL A 22 9.01 15.10 -5.26
N GLU A 23 10.03 14.28 -5.47
CA GLU A 23 10.92 13.74 -4.44
C GLU A 23 12.33 14.29 -4.64
N MET A 24 12.95 14.84 -3.60
CA MET A 24 14.34 15.26 -3.62
C MET A 24 15.28 14.12 -3.19
N ARG A 25 16.16 13.69 -4.09
CA ARG A 25 17.20 12.69 -3.77
C ARG A 25 18.54 13.38 -3.54
N LYS A 26 19.24 13.03 -2.45
CA LYS A 26 20.58 13.54 -2.12
C LYS A 26 21.67 12.75 -2.88
N GLY A 27 22.80 13.40 -3.17
CA GLY A 27 23.99 12.78 -3.79
C GLY A 27 24.40 13.42 -5.13
N SER A 28 25.52 12.97 -5.69
CA SER A 28 26.08 13.49 -6.97
C SER A 28 25.21 13.20 -8.19
N ARG A 29 24.33 12.21 -8.11
CA ARG A 29 23.24 11.95 -9.08
C ARG A 29 21.85 12.34 -8.54
N GLY A 30 21.84 13.18 -7.50
CA GLY A 30 20.63 13.67 -6.85
C GLY A 30 19.92 14.74 -7.69
N GLY A 31 18.68 15.07 -7.30
CA GLY A 31 17.84 16.00 -8.03
C GLY A 31 16.36 15.88 -7.66
N ALA A 32 15.54 16.69 -8.32
CA ALA A 32 14.08 16.65 -8.23
C ALA A 32 13.54 15.56 -9.17
N PHE A 33 12.87 14.55 -8.64
CA PHE A 33 12.25 13.48 -9.42
C PHE A 33 10.72 13.56 -9.31
N ILE A 34 10.01 13.44 -10.42
CA ILE A 34 8.54 13.39 -10.40
C ILE A 34 8.11 12.08 -9.73
N THR A 35 7.30 12.18 -8.70
CA THR A 35 6.68 11.01 -8.06
C THR A 35 5.55 10.51 -8.96
N ARG A 36 5.59 9.22 -9.29
CA ARG A 36 4.55 8.59 -10.15
C ARG A 36 3.21 8.35 -9.43
N SER A 37 3.14 8.60 -8.13
CA SER A 37 1.93 8.38 -7.34
C SER A 37 1.83 9.43 -6.22
N GLY A 38 0.68 10.10 -6.13
CA GLY A 38 0.31 10.92 -4.96
C GLY A 38 0.27 10.13 -3.65
N ALA A 39 0.51 8.82 -3.69
CA ALA A 39 0.68 7.92 -2.56
C ALA A 39 1.73 8.43 -1.54
N GLY A 40 2.73 9.20 -1.97
CA GLY A 40 3.72 9.79 -1.06
C GLY A 40 3.10 10.76 -0.02
N GLN A 41 2.18 11.63 -0.45
CA GLN A 41 1.44 12.53 0.45
C GLN A 41 0.50 11.77 1.37
N VAL A 42 -0.25 10.83 0.81
CA VAL A 42 -1.20 10.01 1.57
C VAL A 42 -0.45 9.22 2.65
N THR A 43 0.70 8.64 2.31
CA THR A 43 1.60 7.95 3.26
C THR A 43 2.11 8.86 4.36
N ARG A 44 2.46 10.12 4.06
CA ARG A 44 2.86 11.10 5.08
C ARG A 44 1.71 11.42 6.04
N THR A 45 0.50 11.59 5.51
CA THR A 45 -0.70 11.86 6.29
C THR A 45 -1.00 10.70 7.24
N PHE A 46 -1.04 9.46 6.74
CA PHE A 46 -1.23 8.28 7.60
C PHE A 46 -0.10 8.09 8.61
N ARG A 47 1.13 8.52 8.30
CA ARG A 47 2.22 8.50 9.28
C ARG A 47 1.95 9.48 10.42
N GLY A 48 1.54 10.72 10.12
CA GLY A 48 1.20 11.72 11.14
C GLY A 48 0.00 11.33 12.00
N MET A 49 -0.93 10.53 11.47
CA MET A 49 -2.05 10.02 12.28
C MET A 49 -1.58 9.21 13.50
N LEU A 50 -0.47 8.49 13.38
CA LEU A 50 0.04 7.66 14.48
C LEU A 50 0.63 8.46 15.63
N ASP A 51 0.79 9.78 15.47
CA ASP A 51 1.11 10.66 16.58
C ASP A 51 -0.06 10.77 17.57
N PHE A 52 -1.29 10.43 17.15
CA PHE A 52 -2.51 10.54 17.96
C PHE A 52 -3.46 9.33 17.88
N VAL A 53 -3.21 8.32 17.04
CA VAL A 53 -3.98 7.05 17.02
C VAL A 53 -3.09 5.83 17.17
N SER A 54 -3.66 4.74 17.71
CA SER A 54 -2.95 3.47 17.85
C SER A 54 -2.81 2.72 16.52
N LEU A 55 -1.80 1.84 16.43
CA LEU A 55 -1.67 0.90 15.31
C LEU A 55 -2.89 -0.02 15.18
N ALA A 56 -3.52 -0.40 16.30
CA ALA A 56 -4.72 -1.24 16.30
C ALA A 56 -5.88 -0.54 15.59
N THR A 57 -6.12 0.74 15.90
CA THR A 57 -7.14 1.58 15.23
C THR A 57 -6.85 1.71 13.73
N LEU A 58 -5.58 1.88 13.34
CA LEU A 58 -5.20 1.92 11.92
C LEU A 58 -5.49 0.59 11.21
N LEU A 59 -5.21 -0.54 11.86
CA LEU A 59 -5.49 -1.88 11.32
C LEU A 59 -7.01 -2.13 11.19
N GLU A 60 -7.80 -1.66 12.14
CA GLU A 60 -9.26 -1.73 12.07
C GLU A 60 -9.80 -0.94 10.86
N ALA A 61 -9.40 0.33 10.72
CA ALA A 61 -9.78 1.15 9.56
C ALA A 61 -9.34 0.49 8.24
N ARG A 62 -8.15 -0.13 8.24
CA ARG A 62 -7.65 -0.86 7.07
C ARG A 62 -8.58 -2.01 6.69
N LEU A 63 -9.10 -2.77 7.65
CA LEU A 63 -10.02 -3.87 7.36
C LEU A 63 -11.31 -3.38 6.68
N MET A 64 -11.85 -2.23 7.11
CA MET A 64 -13.03 -1.62 6.49
C MET A 64 -12.75 -1.20 5.03
N VAL A 65 -11.63 -0.52 4.80
CA VAL A 65 -11.20 -0.12 3.44
C VAL A 65 -10.94 -1.36 2.57
N MET A 66 -10.29 -2.38 3.13
CA MET A 66 -10.01 -3.63 2.42
C MET A 66 -11.29 -4.38 2.02
N ASP A 67 -12.35 -4.34 2.83
CA ASP A 67 -13.66 -4.94 2.46
C ASP A 67 -14.26 -4.27 1.22
N ALA A 68 -14.26 -2.93 1.20
CA ALA A 68 -14.74 -2.16 0.05
C ALA A 68 -13.91 -2.44 -1.21
N VAL A 69 -12.58 -2.50 -1.06
CA VAL A 69 -11.66 -2.82 -2.16
C VAL A 69 -11.89 -4.25 -2.67
N ALA A 70 -12.06 -5.22 -1.77
CA ALA A 70 -12.30 -6.61 -2.15
C ALA A 70 -13.58 -6.74 -2.99
N ARG A 71 -14.67 -6.07 -2.59
CA ARG A 71 -15.92 -6.04 -3.37
C ARG A 71 -15.74 -5.44 -4.75
N ALA A 72 -15.10 -4.27 -4.83
CA ALA A 72 -14.83 -3.61 -6.11
C ALA A 72 -13.90 -4.44 -7.01
N ALA A 73 -12.91 -5.10 -6.44
CA ALA A 73 -12.02 -6.01 -7.16
C ALA A 73 -12.76 -7.24 -7.67
N CYS A 74 -13.66 -7.83 -6.88
CA CYS A 74 -14.54 -8.90 -7.38
C CYS A 74 -15.28 -8.43 -8.64
N GLU A 75 -15.90 -7.25 -8.65
CA GLU A 75 -16.63 -6.78 -9.83
C GLU A 75 -15.68 -6.51 -11.03
N ARG A 76 -14.57 -5.82 -10.80
CA ARG A 76 -13.82 -5.12 -11.87
C ARG A 76 -12.49 -5.75 -12.27
N ALA A 77 -11.91 -6.60 -11.43
CA ALA A 77 -10.59 -7.17 -11.69
C ALA A 77 -10.59 -8.00 -12.97
N LYS A 78 -9.52 -7.83 -13.75
CA LYS A 78 -9.24 -8.58 -14.97
C LYS A 78 -8.38 -9.80 -14.65
N SER A 79 -8.33 -10.78 -15.55
CA SER A 79 -7.50 -11.98 -15.41
C SER A 79 -6.02 -11.65 -15.16
N ALA A 80 -5.50 -10.59 -15.82
CA ALA A 80 -4.14 -10.11 -15.62
C ALA A 80 -3.88 -9.59 -14.18
N ASP A 81 -4.88 -9.00 -13.53
CA ASP A 81 -4.74 -8.52 -12.15
C ASP A 81 -4.67 -9.70 -11.18
N ILE A 82 -5.50 -10.72 -11.40
CA ILE A 82 -5.52 -11.97 -10.62
C ILE A 82 -4.18 -12.69 -10.75
N GLU A 83 -3.62 -12.75 -11.95
CA GLU A 83 -2.31 -13.36 -12.20
C GLU A 83 -1.20 -12.63 -11.46
N ARG A 84 -1.19 -11.29 -11.50
CA ARG A 84 -0.22 -10.46 -10.76
C ARG A 84 -0.34 -10.65 -9.25
N LEU A 85 -1.56 -10.68 -8.71
CA LEU A 85 -1.81 -10.96 -7.30
C LEU A 85 -1.31 -12.36 -6.91
N SER A 86 -1.58 -13.36 -7.76
CA SER A 86 -1.14 -14.75 -7.53
C SER A 86 0.38 -14.87 -7.53
N ARG A 87 1.06 -14.25 -8.49
CA ARG A 87 2.54 -14.19 -8.54
C ARG A 87 3.13 -13.51 -7.31
N ASN A 88 2.53 -12.43 -6.84
CA ASN A 88 2.97 -11.75 -5.64
C ASN A 88 2.88 -12.64 -4.39
N VAL A 89 1.78 -13.38 -4.23
CA VAL A 89 1.61 -14.33 -3.11
C VAL A 89 2.59 -15.50 -3.22
N ALA A 90 2.83 -16.03 -4.42
CA ALA A 90 3.84 -17.07 -4.63
C ALA A 90 5.25 -16.61 -4.21
N GLY A 91 5.63 -15.38 -4.59
CA GLY A 91 6.89 -14.78 -4.14
C GLY A 91 6.96 -14.54 -2.62
N THR A 92 5.83 -14.23 -1.99
CA THR A 92 5.74 -14.10 -0.52
C THR A 92 6.00 -15.44 0.17
N ILE A 93 5.41 -16.53 -0.35
CA ILE A 93 5.63 -17.89 0.15
C ILE A 93 7.11 -18.28 0.02
N GLU A 94 7.72 -17.99 -1.13
CA GLU A 94 9.11 -18.33 -1.38
C GLU A 94 10.08 -17.57 -0.45
N LEU A 95 9.89 -16.26 -0.28
CA LEU A 95 10.68 -15.48 0.69
C LEU A 95 10.50 -15.97 2.12
N THR A 96 9.32 -16.47 2.48
CA THR A 96 9.06 -17.06 3.80
C THR A 96 9.87 -18.35 3.98
N ARG A 97 9.91 -19.23 2.98
CA ARG A 97 10.70 -20.46 2.99
C ARG A 97 12.20 -20.20 3.08
N GLN A 98 12.68 -19.15 2.40
CA GLN A 98 14.08 -18.75 2.38
C GLN A 98 14.53 -17.99 3.65
N GLY A 99 13.63 -17.72 4.60
CA GLY A 99 13.95 -16.93 5.80
C GLY A 99 14.16 -15.43 5.52
N ARG A 100 13.81 -14.94 4.32
CA ARG A 100 14.03 -13.55 3.87
C ARG A 100 12.88 -12.64 4.29
N TYR A 101 12.66 -12.54 5.60
CA TYR A 101 11.45 -11.92 6.17
C TYR A 101 11.37 -10.41 5.95
N GLU A 102 12.49 -9.70 5.92
CA GLU A 102 12.51 -8.27 5.62
C GLU A 102 12.03 -7.99 4.19
N GLU A 103 12.52 -8.73 3.21
CA GLU A 103 12.10 -8.60 1.81
C GLU A 103 10.64 -8.99 1.62
N ARG A 104 10.16 -9.98 2.37
CA ARG A 104 8.74 -10.34 2.40
C ARG A 104 7.85 -9.16 2.79
N THR A 105 8.32 -8.25 3.64
CA THR A 105 7.52 -7.07 4.01
C THR A 105 7.25 -6.14 2.83
N LEU A 106 8.16 -6.07 1.84
CA LEU A 106 7.94 -5.30 0.61
C LEU A 106 6.84 -5.92 -0.24
N LYS A 107 6.76 -7.25 -0.29
CA LYS A 107 5.67 -7.95 -0.98
C LYS A 107 4.29 -7.61 -0.41
N ALA A 108 4.19 -7.30 0.89
CA ALA A 108 2.93 -6.86 1.49
C ALA A 108 2.44 -5.50 1.00
N VAL A 109 3.36 -4.56 0.76
CA VAL A 109 3.05 -3.25 0.16
C VAL A 109 2.68 -3.42 -1.31
N GLU A 110 3.47 -4.21 -2.04
CA GLU A 110 3.20 -4.52 -3.45
C GLU A 110 1.83 -5.19 -3.62
N PHE A 111 1.46 -6.16 -2.78
CA PHE A 111 0.15 -6.79 -2.79
C PHE A 111 -0.99 -5.78 -2.62
N SER A 112 -0.84 -4.86 -1.65
CA SER A 112 -1.85 -3.84 -1.37
C SER A 112 -2.08 -2.90 -2.56
N THR A 113 -0.99 -2.56 -3.24
CA THR A 113 -0.99 -1.72 -4.45
C THR A 113 -1.66 -2.46 -5.61
N LEU A 114 -1.29 -3.73 -5.85
CA LEU A 114 -1.90 -4.56 -6.89
C LEU A 114 -3.41 -4.75 -6.67
N LEU A 115 -3.81 -5.00 -5.42
CA LEU A 115 -5.22 -5.17 -5.06
C LEU A 115 -6.00 -3.88 -5.24
N GLY A 116 -5.46 -2.73 -4.84
CA GLY A 116 -6.11 -1.46 -5.06
C GLY A 116 -6.25 -1.13 -6.54
N ASN A 117 -5.22 -1.40 -7.36
CA ASN A 117 -5.25 -1.20 -8.80
C ASN A 117 -6.32 -2.05 -9.52
N SER A 118 -6.59 -3.27 -9.03
CA SER A 118 -7.60 -4.15 -9.66
C SER A 118 -9.04 -3.63 -9.53
N THR A 119 -9.28 -2.63 -8.68
CA THR A 119 -10.57 -1.92 -8.58
C THR A 119 -10.80 -0.89 -9.69
N GLY A 120 -9.75 -0.53 -10.44
CA GLY A 120 -9.76 0.60 -11.37
C GLY A 120 -9.85 1.97 -10.70
N ASN A 121 -9.85 2.05 -9.37
CA ASN A 121 -9.91 3.30 -8.61
C ASN A 121 -8.53 3.65 -8.04
N GLN A 122 -7.90 4.69 -8.61
CA GLN A 122 -6.57 5.13 -8.21
C GLN A 122 -6.50 5.64 -6.76
N VAL A 123 -7.59 6.18 -6.23
CA VAL A 123 -7.66 6.64 -4.83
C VAL A 123 -7.58 5.44 -3.89
N MET A 124 -8.31 4.36 -4.18
CA MET A 124 -8.26 3.13 -3.38
C MET A 124 -6.86 2.50 -3.38
N SER A 125 -6.19 2.52 -4.52
CA SER A 125 -4.79 2.07 -4.63
C SER A 125 -3.86 2.89 -3.75
N ALA A 126 -3.93 4.22 -3.84
CA ALA A 126 -3.10 5.12 -3.04
C ALA A 126 -3.34 4.96 -1.52
N ILE A 127 -4.60 4.80 -1.09
CA ILE A 127 -4.94 4.57 0.33
C ILE A 127 -4.35 3.25 0.83
N LEU A 128 -4.54 2.15 0.09
CA LEU A 128 -4.04 0.84 0.52
C LEU A 128 -2.51 0.77 0.55
N GLU A 129 -1.84 1.36 -0.44
CA GLU A 129 -0.38 1.48 -0.49
C GLU A 129 0.15 2.28 0.70
N ALA A 130 -0.48 3.42 1.01
CA ALA A 130 -0.09 4.28 2.12
C ALA A 130 -0.21 3.56 3.47
N MET A 131 -1.37 2.94 3.74
CA MET A 131 -1.58 2.16 4.96
C MET A 131 -0.58 1.01 5.07
N ALA A 132 -0.31 0.29 3.97
CA ALA A 132 0.62 -0.83 3.97
C ALA A 132 2.06 -0.38 4.23
N SER A 133 2.47 0.75 3.64
CA SER A 133 3.79 1.34 3.84
C SER A 133 4.02 1.77 5.29
N VAL A 134 2.97 2.29 5.94
CA VAL A 134 2.98 2.64 7.36
C VAL A 134 3.09 1.38 8.22
N ILE A 135 2.24 0.38 8.00
CA ILE A 135 2.26 -0.89 8.74
C ILE A 135 3.61 -1.61 8.57
N ARG A 136 4.19 -1.59 7.38
CA ARG A 136 5.52 -2.17 7.11
C ARG A 136 6.58 -1.61 8.06
N ARG A 137 6.58 -0.31 8.34
CA ARG A 137 7.54 0.29 9.29
C ARG A 137 7.42 -0.31 10.69
N PHE A 138 6.19 -0.49 11.19
CA PHE A 138 5.99 -1.14 12.49
C PHE A 138 6.46 -2.60 12.48
N VAL A 139 6.19 -3.35 11.41
CA VAL A 139 6.66 -4.73 11.28
C VAL A 139 8.19 -4.80 11.31
N LEU A 140 8.88 -3.85 10.68
CA LEU A 140 10.34 -3.79 10.74
C LEU A 140 10.86 -3.45 12.14
N ILE A 141 10.20 -2.53 12.85
CA ILE A 141 10.56 -2.16 14.23
C ILE A 141 10.34 -3.33 15.19
N ALA A 142 9.21 -4.02 15.07
CA ALA A 142 8.86 -5.16 15.91
C ALA A 142 9.64 -6.45 15.56
N GLY A 143 10.30 -6.49 14.41
CA GLY A 143 10.93 -7.68 13.86
C GLY A 143 9.96 -8.52 13.01
N PRO A 144 10.25 -8.76 11.73
CA PRO A 144 9.37 -9.56 10.89
C PRO A 144 9.42 -11.04 11.33
N HIS A 145 8.24 -11.63 11.54
CA HIS A 145 8.11 -12.96 12.14
C HIS A 145 8.26 -14.09 11.10
N ALA A 146 8.66 -15.28 11.51
CA ALA A 146 8.77 -16.42 10.59
C ALA A 146 7.42 -16.78 9.94
N HIS A 147 6.35 -16.78 10.72
CA HIS A 147 5.00 -17.03 10.23
C HIS A 147 4.39 -15.75 9.63
N ASP A 148 3.82 -15.84 8.42
CA ASP A 148 3.04 -14.77 7.82
C ASP A 148 1.54 -15.15 7.83
N PRO A 149 0.76 -14.66 8.81
CA PRO A 149 -0.66 -15.03 8.94
C PRO A 149 -1.51 -14.52 7.76
N VAL A 150 -0.97 -13.64 6.92
CA VAL A 150 -1.74 -13.03 5.84
C VAL A 150 -1.75 -13.85 4.56
N ILE A 151 -0.83 -14.83 4.37
CA ILE A 151 -0.76 -15.63 3.14
C ILE A 151 -2.09 -16.34 2.88
N ALA A 152 -2.62 -17.03 3.90
CA ALA A 152 -3.90 -17.73 3.78
C ALA A 152 -5.07 -16.77 3.47
N SER A 153 -5.08 -15.59 4.09
CA SER A 153 -6.09 -14.56 3.82
C SER A 153 -6.00 -14.01 2.40
N ARG A 154 -4.79 -13.79 1.87
CA ARG A 154 -4.58 -13.32 0.49
C ARG A 154 -5.03 -14.36 -0.54
N LEU A 155 -4.72 -15.64 -0.31
CA LEU A 155 -5.18 -16.73 -1.17
C LEU A 155 -6.71 -16.80 -1.21
N ARG A 156 -7.38 -16.75 -0.05
CA ARG A 156 -8.84 -16.70 0.01
C ARG A 156 -9.43 -15.51 -0.74
N LEU A 157 -8.81 -14.33 -0.61
CA LEU A 157 -9.24 -13.14 -1.33
C LEU A 157 -9.09 -13.29 -2.85
N ILE A 158 -7.97 -13.84 -3.32
CA ILE A 158 -7.75 -14.10 -4.74
C ILE A 158 -8.83 -15.05 -5.27
N GLU A 159 -9.16 -16.12 -4.54
CA GLU A 159 -10.22 -17.05 -4.92
C GLU A 159 -11.61 -16.38 -4.95
N GLN A 160 -11.91 -15.48 -4.01
CA GLN A 160 -13.15 -14.69 -4.05
C GLN A 160 -13.22 -13.80 -5.30
N ILE A 161 -12.11 -13.14 -5.65
CA ILE A 161 -12.03 -12.27 -6.84
C ILE A 161 -12.20 -13.09 -8.11
N LYS A 162 -11.54 -14.26 -8.20
CA LYS A 162 -11.70 -15.20 -9.32
C LYS A 162 -13.14 -15.67 -9.48
N ALA A 163 -13.78 -16.04 -8.38
CA ALA A 163 -15.15 -16.52 -8.37
C ALA A 163 -16.18 -15.40 -8.57
N LYS A 164 -15.76 -14.12 -8.54
CA LYS A 164 -16.66 -12.96 -8.55
C LYS A 164 -17.66 -12.96 -7.38
N VAL A 165 -17.30 -13.60 -6.25
CA VAL A 165 -18.17 -13.72 -5.06
C VAL A 165 -17.55 -12.91 -3.91
N PRO A 166 -17.99 -11.66 -3.68
CA PRO A 166 -17.52 -10.89 -2.55
C PRO A 166 -18.03 -11.51 -1.25
N ARG A 167 -17.10 -11.88 -0.35
CA ARG A 167 -17.43 -12.20 1.04
C ARG A 167 -16.79 -11.16 1.94
N ALA A 168 -17.48 -10.82 3.02
CA ALA A 168 -16.95 -9.85 3.96
C ALA A 168 -15.63 -10.35 4.56
N LEU A 169 -14.60 -9.51 4.51
CA LEU A 169 -13.33 -9.76 5.20
C LEU A 169 -13.45 -9.54 6.71
N VAL A 170 -14.43 -8.74 7.11
CA VAL A 170 -14.82 -8.51 8.50
C VAL A 170 -16.03 -9.38 8.80
N ARG A 171 -15.94 -10.29 9.78
CA ARG A 171 -17.16 -10.81 10.42
C ARG A 171 -17.86 -9.60 11.02
N ARG A 172 -19.06 -9.25 10.54
CA ARG A 172 -19.88 -8.21 11.18
C ARG A 172 -19.89 -8.53 12.66
N CYS A 173 -19.20 -7.73 13.47
CA CYS A 173 -19.46 -7.75 14.90
C CYS A 173 -20.91 -7.30 15.00
N ALA A 174 -21.79 -8.24 15.36
CA ALA A 174 -23.11 -7.89 15.85
C ALA A 174 -22.85 -7.07 17.10
N VAL A 175 -22.81 -5.75 16.95
CA VAL A 175 -22.98 -4.85 18.09
C VAL A 175 -24.43 -5.05 18.49
N THR A 176 -24.61 -5.84 19.55
CA THR A 176 -25.85 -5.94 20.32
C THR A 176 -25.54 -5.35 21.68
#